data_AF-E5FNF5-F1
#
_entry.id   AF-E5FNF5-F1
#
_cell.length_a   1.000
_cell.length_b   1.000
_cell.length_c   1.000
_cell.angle_alpha   90.00
_cell.angle_beta   90.00
_cell.angle_gamma   90.00
#
_symmetry.space_group_name_H-M   'P 1'
#
loop_
_entity.id
_entity.type
_entity.pdbx_description
1 polymer ?
#
loop_
_entity_poly.entity_id
_entity_poly.type
_entity_poly.pdbx_seq_one_letter_code
_entity_poly.pdbx_strand_id
1 'polypeptide(L)'
;MTTTLARSTHPRHLVARLLEQPDLVHLVQGLEAPVLTKLIRHIGLEDAGEIVALATTEQLKGIFDEDLWRSERPGKDETFDADRFGLWLEVMLEAGEAFAAQKIAELDEDFVTMALYKHVLVIDVDRLGVQMSSWERLSSLERGDDPDLIERALDNCPYQEFEEFRVIAMNHRSWDAIVQILVELDKEHHALLRALLERCCAMSSVYIEQYGGLYNVLTSEEMLESDAAAEREDRREQAGFVAPSAAVSFLGLARVTPLEELLQSRTYDAATRAHFRAVAAQPRPAAAASRWLATRDGKAAASAESVRSFLEVLREADILPPAAEPALLTAGEKHGDDLLFASAIREVMARDAELYAKRLMELSYLVNVLISGCSHEGRVFRPFEAVEAAICTCNLGLERLLGARAGRRKPSPDELASVMTEHDAVKMFMAGWNLLHHEVALVAADALRRTLATVAASPSDAQAARVIERVAAGLGADIDEGKPWRARGRLDRVKQALGDEATSVFRALLDEYPTLPRGVGAGARPRGGRRLRFISTAAQIQDIQALLKRPEGAGAKAAKRSAPADAPAKAAKRSAPADAPAKPRRKRPPAGSGRKK
;
A
#
# COMPACT_ATOMS: atom_id res chain seq x y z
N MET A 1 -26.65 34.64 -10.29
CA MET A 1 -26.98 33.26 -9.87
C MET A 1 -26.44 32.33 -10.95
N THR A 2 -25.19 31.92 -10.78
CA THR A 2 -24.45 31.06 -11.72
C THR A 2 -24.34 29.69 -11.07
N THR A 3 -25.20 28.78 -11.50
CA THR A 3 -25.27 27.41 -11.02
C THR A 3 -24.08 26.65 -11.54
N THR A 4 -23.14 26.35 -10.65
CA THR A 4 -22.02 25.43 -10.85
C THR A 4 -22.59 24.06 -11.14
N LEU A 5 -22.60 23.65 -12.42
CA LEU A 5 -22.90 22.28 -12.83
C LEU A 5 -21.92 21.35 -12.12
N ALA A 6 -22.45 20.47 -11.28
CA ALA A 6 -21.72 19.38 -10.67
C ALA A 6 -21.08 18.54 -11.80
N ARG A 7 -19.75 18.61 -11.89
CA ARG A 7 -18.93 17.78 -12.79
C ARG A 7 -19.04 16.34 -12.30
N SER A 8 -19.94 15.57 -12.89
CA SER A 8 -20.08 14.13 -12.62
C SER A 8 -18.97 13.37 -13.34
N THR A 9 -17.89 13.09 -12.62
CA THR A 9 -16.86 12.09 -12.95
C THR A 9 -17.47 10.69 -12.80
N HIS A 10 -18.12 10.19 -13.85
CA HIS A 10 -18.53 8.79 -13.92
C HIS A 10 -17.62 8.04 -14.89
N PRO A 11 -17.12 6.84 -14.54
CA PRO A 11 -16.20 6.03 -15.35
C PRO A 11 -16.61 5.93 -16.83
N ARG A 12 -17.90 5.70 -17.10
CA ARG A 12 -18.46 5.59 -18.46
C ARG A 12 -18.38 6.89 -19.27
N HIS A 13 -18.53 8.04 -18.61
CA HIS A 13 -18.38 9.34 -19.28
C HIS A 13 -16.91 9.69 -19.55
N LEU A 14 -15.98 9.15 -18.76
CA LEU A 14 -14.55 9.29 -19.00
C LEU A 14 -14.13 8.46 -20.21
N VAL A 15 -14.55 7.19 -20.29
CA VAL A 15 -14.28 6.31 -21.45
C VAL A 15 -14.81 6.93 -22.73
N ALA A 16 -16.07 7.36 -22.78
CA ALA A 16 -16.64 8.00 -23.97
C ALA A 16 -15.84 9.24 -24.42
N ARG A 17 -15.41 10.10 -23.48
CA ARG A 17 -14.59 11.28 -23.78
C ARG A 17 -13.17 10.95 -24.26
N LEU A 18 -12.59 9.85 -23.80
CA LEU A 18 -11.28 9.36 -24.24
C LEU A 18 -11.38 8.79 -25.65
N LEU A 19 -12.41 7.99 -25.93
CA LEU A 19 -12.66 7.39 -27.24
C LEU A 19 -12.95 8.41 -28.35
N GLU A 20 -13.53 9.55 -27.99
CA GLU A 20 -13.79 10.66 -28.91
C GLU A 20 -12.53 11.47 -29.29
N GLN A 21 -11.36 11.21 -28.69
CA GLN A 21 -10.14 11.97 -29.00
C GLN A 21 -9.54 11.58 -30.36
N PRO A 22 -9.19 12.56 -31.22
CA PRO A 22 -8.43 12.28 -32.42
C PRO A 22 -7.03 11.79 -32.05
N ASP A 23 -6.56 10.74 -32.72
CA ASP A 23 -5.24 10.12 -32.51
C ASP A 23 -5.09 9.24 -31.24
N LEU A 24 -6.21 8.71 -30.72
CA LEU A 24 -6.27 7.90 -29.49
C LEU A 24 -5.23 6.77 -29.43
N VAL A 25 -5.01 6.06 -30.52
CA VAL A 25 -4.05 4.93 -30.58
C VAL A 25 -2.66 5.40 -30.18
N HIS A 26 -2.17 6.49 -30.78
CA HIS A 26 -0.86 7.04 -30.46
C HIS A 26 -0.81 7.66 -29.06
N LEU A 27 -1.94 8.21 -28.57
CA LEU A 27 -2.02 8.74 -27.21
C LEU A 27 -1.91 7.64 -26.15
N VAL A 28 -2.65 6.53 -26.31
CA VAL A 28 -2.62 5.40 -25.37
C VAL A 28 -1.25 4.71 -25.41
N GLN A 29 -0.69 4.47 -26.59
CA GLN A 29 0.63 3.85 -26.74
C GLN A 29 1.79 4.73 -26.25
N GLY A 30 1.57 6.04 -26.13
CA GLY A 30 2.54 7.00 -25.57
C GLY A 30 2.49 7.15 -24.06
N LEU A 31 1.48 6.58 -23.37
CA LEU A 31 1.39 6.63 -21.92
C LEU A 31 2.37 5.65 -21.25
N GLU A 32 2.91 6.05 -20.11
CA GLU A 32 3.66 5.14 -19.25
C GLU A 32 2.72 4.10 -18.61
N ALA A 33 3.17 2.85 -18.46
CA ALA A 33 2.38 1.76 -17.89
C ALA A 33 1.72 2.11 -16.53
N PRO A 34 2.39 2.79 -15.56
CA PRO A 34 1.75 3.15 -14.29
C PRO A 34 0.58 4.13 -14.42
N VAL A 35 0.59 4.99 -15.44
CA VAL A 35 -0.53 5.90 -15.75
C VAL A 35 -1.69 5.11 -16.32
N LEU A 36 -1.39 4.15 -17.21
CA LEU A 36 -2.39 3.28 -17.81
C LEU A 36 -3.03 2.36 -16.76
N THR A 37 -2.25 1.80 -15.82
CA THR A 37 -2.76 1.03 -14.68
C THR A 37 -3.75 1.85 -13.84
N LYS A 38 -3.42 3.12 -13.53
CA LYS A 38 -4.33 4.00 -12.77
C LYS A 38 -5.61 4.30 -13.54
N LEU A 39 -5.52 4.52 -14.85
CA LEU A 39 -6.66 4.73 -15.73
C LEU A 39 -7.59 3.50 -15.73
N ILE A 40 -7.03 2.31 -15.92
CA ILE A 40 -7.77 1.04 -15.90
C ILE A 40 -8.42 0.80 -14.53
N ARG A 41 -7.71 1.08 -13.43
CA ARG A 41 -8.29 0.96 -12.07
C ARG A 41 -9.41 1.97 -11.80
N HIS A 42 -9.31 3.17 -12.37
CA HIS A 42 -10.35 4.18 -12.23
C HIS A 42 -11.61 3.84 -13.05
N ILE A 43 -11.43 3.27 -14.23
CA ILE A 43 -12.53 2.89 -15.12
C ILE A 43 -13.17 1.57 -14.69
N GLY A 44 -12.36 0.61 -14.22
CA GLY A 44 -12.72 -0.80 -14.11
C GLY A 44 -12.13 -1.58 -15.29
N LEU A 45 -11.60 -2.77 -15.04
CA LEU A 45 -10.95 -3.59 -16.08
C LEU A 45 -11.93 -4.02 -17.17
N GLU A 46 -13.13 -4.47 -16.78
CA GLU A 46 -14.21 -4.87 -17.69
C GLU A 46 -14.63 -3.74 -18.63
N ASP A 47 -14.67 -2.50 -18.13
CA ASP A 47 -15.05 -1.32 -18.92
C ASP A 47 -13.84 -0.73 -19.71
N ALA A 48 -12.65 -1.33 -19.61
CA ALA A 48 -11.41 -0.82 -20.21
C ALA A 48 -10.93 -1.62 -21.44
N GLY A 49 -11.71 -2.56 -21.96
CA GLY A 49 -11.32 -3.43 -23.09
C GLY A 49 -10.79 -2.69 -24.32
N GLU A 50 -11.44 -1.59 -24.71
CA GLU A 50 -10.99 -0.78 -25.86
C GLU A 50 -9.64 -0.10 -25.62
N ILE A 51 -9.31 0.24 -24.37
CA ILE A 51 -8.01 0.83 -24.00
C ILE A 51 -6.94 -0.27 -23.97
N VAL A 52 -7.29 -1.45 -23.45
CA VAL A 52 -6.42 -2.65 -23.41
C VAL A 52 -6.04 -3.09 -24.83
N ALA A 53 -6.99 -3.07 -25.76
CA ALA A 53 -6.76 -3.42 -27.17
C ALA A 53 -5.72 -2.52 -27.85
N LEU A 54 -5.61 -1.25 -27.42
CA LEU A 54 -4.66 -0.27 -27.97
C LEU A 54 -3.29 -0.32 -27.30
N ALA A 55 -3.17 -0.98 -26.15
CA ALA A 55 -1.93 -1.06 -25.39
C ALA A 55 -0.86 -1.90 -26.10
N THR A 56 0.38 -1.42 -26.02
CA THR A 56 1.54 -2.21 -26.45
C THR A 56 1.84 -3.34 -25.47
N THR A 57 2.55 -4.37 -25.92
CA THR A 57 2.89 -5.52 -25.08
C THR A 57 3.78 -5.15 -23.91
N GLU A 58 4.72 -4.21 -24.11
CA GLU A 58 5.56 -3.70 -23.02
C GLU A 58 4.74 -2.93 -21.97
N GLN A 59 3.69 -2.20 -22.39
CA GLN A 59 2.76 -1.58 -21.45
C GLN A 59 1.94 -2.64 -20.69
N LEU A 60 1.47 -3.69 -21.37
CA LEU A 60 0.75 -4.79 -20.73
C LEU A 60 1.61 -5.53 -19.71
N LYS A 61 2.89 -5.80 -20.03
CA LYS A 61 3.87 -6.36 -19.07
C LYS A 61 3.98 -5.46 -17.82
N GLY A 62 4.14 -4.15 -18.00
CA GLY A 62 4.19 -3.21 -16.89
C GLY A 62 2.89 -3.13 -16.08
N ILE A 63 1.73 -3.27 -16.73
CA ILE A 63 0.44 -3.34 -16.03
C ILE A 63 0.31 -4.64 -15.26
N PHE A 64 0.68 -5.77 -15.84
CA PHE A 64 0.64 -7.09 -15.20
C PHE A 64 1.56 -7.14 -13.99
N ASP A 65 2.75 -6.54 -14.09
CA ASP A 65 3.66 -6.37 -12.97
C ASP A 65 3.00 -5.58 -11.81
N GLU A 66 2.04 -4.69 -12.06
CA GLU A 66 1.35 -3.93 -10.99
C GLU A 66 -0.02 -4.49 -10.56
N ASP A 67 -0.76 -5.16 -11.44
CA ASP A 67 -2.17 -5.52 -11.21
C ASP A 67 -2.40 -6.99 -10.82
N LEU A 68 -1.54 -7.91 -11.28
CA LEU A 68 -1.67 -9.34 -11.02
C LEU A 68 -1.02 -9.80 -9.71
N TRP A 69 -0.32 -8.91 -9.03
CA TRP A 69 0.46 -9.24 -7.84
C TRP A 69 -0.13 -8.52 -6.63
N ARG A 70 -0.49 -9.29 -5.60
CA ARG A 70 -1.11 -8.75 -4.38
C ARG A 70 -0.26 -9.04 -3.16
N SER A 71 0.01 -8.00 -2.39
CA SER A 71 0.57 -8.11 -1.03
C SER A 71 -0.56 -8.24 -0.01
N GLU A 72 -0.55 -9.28 0.83
CA GLU A 72 -1.41 -9.32 2.01
C GLU A 72 -1.10 -8.18 3.00
N ARG A 73 0.19 -7.80 3.09
CA ARG A 73 0.71 -6.78 3.99
C ARG A 73 1.94 -6.11 3.36
N PRO A 74 2.18 -4.81 3.64
CA PRO A 74 3.44 -4.16 3.27
C PRO A 74 4.64 -4.95 3.79
N GLY A 75 5.68 -5.10 2.97
CA GLY A 75 6.92 -5.80 3.34
C GLY A 75 6.86 -7.33 3.30
N LYS A 76 5.73 -7.94 2.92
CA LYS A 76 5.70 -9.34 2.48
C LYS A 76 5.86 -9.40 0.98
N ASP A 77 6.35 -10.54 0.48
CA ASP A 77 6.38 -10.81 -0.94
C ASP A 77 4.95 -10.86 -1.50
N GLU A 78 4.78 -10.35 -2.71
CA GLU A 78 3.50 -10.33 -3.40
C GLU A 78 3.25 -11.71 -4.00
N THR A 79 2.02 -12.20 -3.90
CA THR A 79 1.61 -13.47 -4.52
C THR A 79 0.83 -13.20 -5.80
N PHE A 80 0.95 -14.12 -6.75
CA PHE A 80 0.24 -14.04 -8.02
C PHE A 80 -1.27 -14.29 -7.84
N ASP A 81 -2.10 -13.40 -8.39
CA ASP A 81 -3.56 -13.50 -8.37
C ASP A 81 -4.05 -14.11 -9.70
N ALA A 82 -4.24 -15.43 -9.69
CA ALA A 82 -4.70 -16.19 -10.85
C ALA A 82 -6.12 -15.77 -11.29
N ASP A 83 -7.05 -15.57 -10.36
CA ASP A 83 -8.41 -15.12 -10.69
C ASP A 83 -8.39 -13.76 -11.42
N ARG A 84 -7.48 -12.86 -11.00
CA ARG A 84 -7.30 -11.57 -11.69
C ARG A 84 -6.73 -11.74 -13.08
N PHE A 85 -5.82 -12.69 -13.29
CA PHE A 85 -5.29 -13.02 -14.62
C PHE A 85 -6.38 -13.58 -15.55
N GLY A 86 -7.24 -14.47 -15.05
CA GLY A 86 -8.39 -14.98 -15.81
C GLY A 86 -9.29 -13.86 -16.35
N LEU A 87 -9.59 -12.85 -15.54
CA LEU A 87 -10.36 -11.68 -15.98
C LEU A 87 -9.64 -10.85 -17.06
N TRP A 88 -8.31 -10.77 -16.99
CA TRP A 88 -7.52 -10.12 -18.06
C TRP A 88 -7.61 -10.89 -19.38
N LEU A 89 -7.62 -12.22 -19.33
CA LEU A 89 -7.82 -13.05 -20.53
C LEU A 89 -9.19 -12.82 -21.15
N GLU A 90 -10.25 -12.77 -20.34
CA GLU A 90 -11.62 -12.46 -20.80
C GLU A 90 -11.67 -11.11 -21.54
N VAL A 91 -11.13 -10.06 -20.94
CA VAL A 91 -11.10 -8.72 -21.54
C VAL A 91 -10.25 -8.67 -22.81
N MET A 92 -9.14 -9.40 -22.87
CA MET A 92 -8.31 -9.49 -24.07
C MET A 92 -9.02 -10.25 -25.20
N LEU A 93 -9.78 -11.30 -24.87
CA LEU A 93 -10.58 -12.06 -25.85
C LEU A 93 -11.73 -11.24 -26.43
N GLU A 94 -12.34 -10.35 -25.64
CA GLU A 94 -13.35 -9.40 -26.14
C GLU A 94 -12.78 -8.47 -27.23
N ALA A 95 -11.48 -8.14 -27.15
CA ALA A 95 -10.79 -7.38 -28.19
C ALA A 95 -10.46 -8.22 -29.44
N GLY A 96 -10.34 -9.54 -29.28
CA GLY A 96 -10.20 -10.52 -30.36
C GLY A 96 -9.30 -11.71 -29.98
N GLU A 97 -9.66 -12.91 -30.48
CA GLU A 97 -8.95 -14.17 -30.21
C GLU A 97 -7.48 -14.11 -30.64
N ALA A 98 -7.22 -13.77 -31.91
CA ALA A 98 -5.86 -13.68 -32.44
C ALA A 98 -5.02 -12.60 -31.74
N PHE A 99 -5.64 -11.50 -31.31
CA PHE A 99 -4.97 -10.47 -30.52
C PHE A 99 -4.53 -11.02 -29.16
N ALA A 100 -5.43 -11.69 -28.44
CA ALA A 100 -5.13 -12.27 -27.14
C ALA A 100 -4.01 -13.32 -27.25
N ALA A 101 -4.10 -14.23 -28.23
CA ALA A 101 -3.08 -15.25 -28.47
C ALA A 101 -1.71 -14.62 -28.80
N GLN A 102 -1.67 -13.63 -29.69
CA GLN A 102 -0.43 -12.93 -30.01
C GLN A 102 0.18 -12.26 -28.77
N LYS A 103 -0.64 -11.58 -27.94
CA LYS A 103 -0.14 -10.93 -26.73
C LYS A 103 0.44 -11.94 -25.74
N ILE A 104 -0.24 -13.07 -25.53
CA ILE A 104 0.28 -14.15 -24.67
C ILE A 104 1.58 -14.71 -25.23
N ALA A 105 1.70 -14.87 -26.54
CA ALA A 105 2.92 -15.37 -27.18
C ALA A 105 4.13 -14.41 -27.07
N GLU A 106 3.88 -13.11 -26.88
CA GLU A 106 4.93 -12.10 -26.68
C GLU A 106 5.30 -11.88 -25.19
N LEU A 107 4.58 -12.53 -24.26
CA LEU A 107 4.93 -12.58 -22.84
C LEU A 107 6.05 -13.58 -22.58
N ASP A 108 6.60 -13.53 -21.37
CA ASP A 108 7.59 -14.49 -20.93
C ASP A 108 6.97 -15.89 -20.75
N GLU A 109 7.66 -16.92 -21.25
CA GLU A 109 7.17 -18.30 -21.25
C GLU A 109 6.99 -18.86 -19.83
N ASP A 110 7.89 -18.51 -18.90
CA ASP A 110 7.83 -18.97 -17.51
C ASP A 110 6.65 -18.31 -16.78
N PHE A 111 6.41 -17.02 -17.03
CA PHE A 111 5.23 -16.32 -16.54
C PHE A 111 3.92 -16.95 -17.04
N VAL A 112 3.82 -17.23 -18.35
CA VAL A 112 2.61 -17.85 -18.93
C VAL A 112 2.42 -19.28 -18.41
N THR A 113 3.50 -20.06 -18.29
CA THR A 113 3.46 -21.41 -17.72
C THR A 113 2.93 -21.38 -16.28
N MET A 114 3.44 -20.46 -15.45
CA MET A 114 2.98 -20.27 -14.08
C MET A 114 1.49 -19.93 -14.03
N ALA A 115 1.08 -18.95 -14.83
CA ALA A 115 -0.30 -18.50 -14.84
C ALA A 115 -1.25 -19.63 -15.27
N LEU A 116 -0.90 -20.40 -16.31
CA LEU A 116 -1.68 -21.56 -16.76
C LEU A 116 -1.73 -22.66 -15.70
N TYR A 117 -0.61 -23.01 -15.09
CA TYR A 117 -0.53 -24.07 -14.07
C TYR A 117 -1.45 -23.79 -12.86
N LYS A 118 -1.66 -22.52 -12.48
CA LYS A 118 -2.60 -22.14 -11.41
C LYS A 118 -4.07 -22.35 -11.78
N HIS A 119 -4.40 -22.48 -13.07
CA HIS A 119 -5.76 -22.64 -13.56
C HIS A 119 -6.08 -24.03 -14.10
N VAL A 120 -5.09 -24.73 -14.66
CA VAL A 120 -5.28 -26.01 -15.35
C VAL A 120 -4.29 -27.07 -14.91
N LEU A 121 -4.79 -28.31 -14.85
CA LEU A 121 -4.00 -29.52 -14.69
C LEU A 121 -3.79 -30.13 -16.07
N VAL A 122 -2.54 -30.35 -16.47
CA VAL A 122 -2.21 -30.93 -17.78
C VAL A 122 -1.68 -32.34 -17.60
N ILE A 123 -2.27 -33.28 -18.32
CA ILE A 123 -1.98 -34.70 -18.22
C ILE A 123 -1.63 -35.25 -19.60
N ASP A 124 -0.58 -36.05 -19.68
CA ASP A 124 -0.31 -36.90 -20.85
C ASP A 124 -1.15 -38.19 -20.73
N VAL A 125 -2.12 -38.35 -21.62
CA VAL A 125 -3.09 -39.46 -21.58
C VAL A 125 -2.41 -40.81 -21.82
N ASP A 126 -1.42 -40.84 -22.71
CA ASP A 126 -0.69 -42.06 -23.04
C ASP A 126 0.19 -42.49 -21.87
N ARG A 127 0.87 -41.53 -21.23
CA ARG A 127 1.71 -41.78 -20.05
C ARG A 127 0.88 -42.19 -18.84
N LEU A 128 -0.27 -41.53 -18.61
CA LEU A 128 -1.15 -41.86 -17.50
C LEU A 128 -1.83 -43.22 -17.73
N GLY A 129 -2.19 -43.60 -18.96
CA GLY A 129 -2.70 -44.94 -19.29
C GLY A 129 -1.68 -46.06 -19.01
N VAL A 130 -0.39 -45.82 -19.29
CA VAL A 130 0.69 -46.77 -18.93
C VAL A 130 0.86 -46.86 -17.40
N GLN A 131 0.75 -45.74 -16.69
CA GLN A 131 0.84 -45.72 -15.23
C GLN A 131 -0.37 -46.36 -14.55
N MET A 132 -1.59 -46.09 -15.03
CA MET A 132 -2.84 -46.71 -14.55
C MET A 132 -2.85 -48.20 -14.82
N SER A 133 -2.43 -48.67 -16.00
CA SER A 133 -2.32 -50.12 -16.28
C SER A 133 -1.18 -50.81 -15.50
N SER A 134 -0.16 -50.05 -15.06
CA SER A 134 0.85 -50.51 -14.10
C SER A 134 0.29 -50.55 -12.68
N TRP A 135 -0.49 -49.54 -12.30
CA TRP A 135 -1.15 -49.40 -11.01
C TRP A 135 -2.28 -50.41 -10.81
N GLU A 136 -3.13 -50.68 -11.80
CA GLU A 136 -4.14 -51.75 -11.79
C GLU A 136 -3.49 -53.13 -11.60
N ARG A 137 -2.32 -53.34 -12.20
CA ARG A 137 -1.53 -54.57 -12.01
C ARG A 137 -0.96 -54.69 -10.59
N LEU A 138 -0.60 -53.57 -9.93
CA LEU A 138 -0.12 -53.56 -8.55
C LEU A 138 -1.26 -53.56 -7.50
N SER A 139 -2.33 -52.79 -7.71
CA SER A 139 -3.50 -52.66 -6.85
C SER A 139 -4.41 -53.88 -6.87
N SER A 140 -4.30 -54.74 -7.89
CA SER A 140 -4.85 -56.10 -7.85
C SER A 140 -4.32 -56.96 -6.68
N LEU A 141 -3.25 -56.54 -6.00
CA LEU A 141 -2.68 -57.21 -4.82
C LEU A 141 -3.06 -56.56 -3.48
N GLU A 142 -3.53 -55.31 -3.46
CA GLU A 142 -3.88 -54.58 -2.24
C GLU A 142 -5.26 -53.94 -2.40
N ARG A 143 -6.29 -54.65 -1.91
CA ARG A 143 -7.64 -54.10 -1.80
C ARG A 143 -7.66 -52.95 -0.81
N GLY A 144 -8.03 -51.76 -1.29
CA GLY A 144 -8.67 -50.72 -0.48
C GLY A 144 -8.11 -49.33 -0.71
N ASP A 145 -8.41 -48.74 -1.86
CA ASP A 145 -8.90 -47.36 -1.96
C ASP A 145 -9.56 -47.20 -3.34
N ASP A 146 -10.75 -46.59 -3.36
CA ASP A 146 -11.74 -46.63 -4.45
C ASP A 146 -11.24 -45.87 -5.70
N PRO A 147 -10.74 -46.53 -6.76
CA PRO A 147 -10.24 -45.86 -7.97
C PRO A 147 -11.35 -45.08 -8.69
N ASP A 148 -12.60 -45.48 -8.49
CA ASP A 148 -13.79 -44.84 -9.03
C ASP A 148 -13.97 -43.38 -8.57
N LEU A 149 -13.39 -42.96 -7.43
CA LEU A 149 -13.55 -41.59 -6.92
C LEU A 149 -12.70 -40.57 -7.68
N ILE A 150 -11.48 -40.93 -8.09
CA ILE A 150 -10.62 -40.07 -8.91
C ILE A 150 -11.16 -40.03 -10.33
N GLU A 151 -11.55 -41.19 -10.88
CA GLU A 151 -12.15 -41.28 -12.22
C GLU A 151 -13.45 -40.47 -12.30
N ARG A 152 -14.35 -40.57 -11.30
CA ARG A 152 -15.56 -39.75 -11.21
C ARG A 152 -15.29 -38.27 -10.94
N ALA A 153 -14.22 -37.91 -10.25
CA ALA A 153 -13.85 -36.51 -10.05
C ALA A 153 -13.31 -35.88 -11.34
N LEU A 154 -12.55 -36.64 -12.13
CA LEU A 154 -12.06 -36.23 -13.45
C LEU A 154 -13.19 -36.16 -14.48
N ASP A 155 -14.14 -37.11 -14.46
CA ASP A 155 -15.31 -37.13 -15.35
C ASP A 155 -16.26 -35.94 -15.16
N ASN A 156 -16.27 -35.34 -13.97
CA ASN A 156 -17.11 -34.17 -13.67
C ASN A 156 -16.42 -32.82 -13.92
N CYS A 157 -15.12 -32.82 -14.25
CA CYS A 157 -14.39 -31.60 -14.56
C CYS A 157 -14.40 -31.33 -16.07
N PRO A 158 -14.58 -30.07 -16.50
CA PRO A 158 -14.45 -29.75 -17.91
C PRO A 158 -12.98 -29.95 -18.33
N TYR A 159 -12.80 -30.62 -19.47
CA TYR A 159 -11.49 -30.90 -20.04
C TYR A 159 -11.48 -30.60 -21.54
N GLN A 160 -10.29 -30.33 -22.06
CA GLN A 160 -10.02 -30.14 -23.48
C GLN A 160 -8.81 -30.98 -23.87
N GLU A 161 -8.88 -31.66 -25.01
CA GLU A 161 -7.79 -32.49 -25.54
C GLU A 161 -7.01 -31.72 -26.61
N PHE A 162 -5.68 -31.80 -26.51
CA PHE A 162 -4.70 -31.25 -27.43
C PHE A 162 -3.65 -32.33 -27.71
N GLU A 163 -3.76 -33.02 -28.85
CA GLU A 163 -2.90 -34.15 -29.21
C GLU A 163 -2.83 -35.20 -28.08
N GLU A 164 -1.65 -35.46 -27.51
CA GLU A 164 -1.44 -36.36 -26.37
C GLU A 164 -1.81 -35.77 -24.99
N PHE A 165 -2.05 -34.45 -24.91
CA PHE A 165 -2.32 -33.76 -23.66
C PHE A 165 -3.82 -33.59 -23.41
N ARG A 166 -4.27 -33.92 -22.21
CA ARG A 166 -5.58 -33.57 -21.67
C ARG A 166 -5.41 -32.45 -20.64
N VAL A 167 -6.03 -31.31 -20.92
CA VAL A 167 -6.07 -30.12 -20.06
C VAL A 167 -7.38 -30.15 -19.27
N ILE A 168 -7.30 -30.06 -17.95
CA ILE A 168 -8.44 -30.17 -17.03
C ILE A 168 -8.52 -28.90 -16.19
N ALA A 169 -9.72 -28.34 -16.03
CA ALA A 169 -9.91 -27.16 -15.19
C ALA A 169 -9.66 -27.46 -13.70
N MET A 170 -8.78 -26.68 -13.05
CA MET A 170 -8.70 -26.62 -11.59
C MET A 170 -9.63 -25.55 -11.02
N ASN A 171 -9.91 -24.51 -11.80
CA ASN A 171 -10.84 -23.44 -11.47
C ASN A 171 -11.81 -23.21 -12.64
N HIS A 172 -13.10 -23.29 -12.37
CA HIS A 172 -14.13 -23.18 -13.40
C HIS A 172 -14.42 -21.74 -13.83
N ARG A 173 -13.99 -20.72 -13.08
CA ARG A 173 -14.41 -19.33 -13.34
C ARG A 173 -13.93 -18.78 -14.67
N SER A 174 -12.70 -19.12 -15.06
CA SER A 174 -12.03 -18.57 -16.25
C SER A 174 -11.76 -19.65 -17.29
N TRP A 175 -12.40 -20.81 -17.17
CA TRP A 175 -12.14 -21.98 -18.01
C TRP A 175 -12.37 -21.69 -19.49
N ASP A 176 -13.51 -21.07 -19.82
CA ASP A 176 -13.89 -20.79 -21.21
C ASP A 176 -12.85 -19.87 -21.89
N ALA A 177 -12.41 -18.82 -21.19
CA ALA A 177 -11.38 -17.91 -21.68
C ALA A 177 -10.04 -18.62 -21.89
N ILE A 178 -9.63 -19.47 -20.94
CA ILE A 178 -8.38 -20.22 -21.04
C ILE A 178 -8.41 -21.18 -22.23
N VAL A 179 -9.47 -21.98 -22.38
CA VAL A 179 -9.59 -22.91 -23.51
C VAL A 179 -9.59 -22.16 -24.84
N GLN A 180 -10.31 -21.04 -24.94
CA GLN A 180 -10.36 -20.24 -26.16
C GLN A 180 -8.98 -19.71 -26.55
N ILE A 181 -8.18 -19.25 -25.57
CA ILE A 181 -6.79 -18.85 -25.82
C ILE A 181 -5.91 -20.02 -26.22
N LEU A 182 -6.02 -21.18 -25.55
CA LEU A 182 -5.23 -22.36 -25.90
C LEU A 182 -5.55 -22.87 -27.31
N VAL A 183 -6.84 -22.87 -27.70
CA VAL A 183 -7.28 -23.22 -29.06
C VAL A 183 -6.73 -22.24 -30.10
N GLU A 184 -6.67 -20.95 -29.79
CA GLU A 184 -6.12 -19.96 -30.72
C GLU A 184 -4.59 -20.01 -30.79
N LEU A 185 -3.92 -20.26 -29.65
CA LEU A 185 -2.48 -20.54 -29.62
C LEU A 185 -2.13 -21.79 -30.41
N ASP A 186 -2.97 -22.83 -30.41
CA ASP A 186 -2.76 -24.02 -31.24
C ASP A 186 -2.74 -23.69 -32.73
N LYS A 187 -3.61 -22.76 -33.16
CA LYS A 187 -3.70 -22.34 -34.57
C LYS A 187 -2.52 -21.48 -35.01
N GLU A 188 -2.18 -20.45 -34.22
CA GLU A 188 -1.22 -19.40 -34.63
C GLU A 188 0.20 -19.63 -34.07
N HIS A 189 0.32 -20.32 -32.93
CA HIS A 189 1.55 -20.48 -32.16
C HIS A 189 1.74 -21.90 -31.60
N HIS A 190 1.41 -22.92 -32.40
CA HIS A 190 1.40 -24.34 -31.99
C HIS A 190 2.66 -24.79 -31.19
N ALA A 191 3.85 -24.41 -31.65
CA ALA A 191 5.11 -24.79 -30.99
C ALA A 191 5.24 -24.22 -29.57
N LEU A 192 4.74 -23.00 -29.34
CA LEU A 192 4.71 -22.39 -28.01
C LEU A 192 3.69 -23.10 -27.12
N LEU A 193 2.48 -23.35 -27.62
CA LEU A 193 1.45 -24.10 -26.88
C LEU A 193 2.00 -25.45 -26.42
N ARG A 194 2.65 -26.18 -27.34
CA ARG A 194 3.25 -27.48 -27.02
C ARG A 194 4.29 -27.38 -25.91
N ALA A 195 5.20 -26.41 -25.98
CA ALA A 195 6.20 -26.19 -24.92
C ALA A 195 5.55 -25.86 -23.56
N LEU A 196 4.52 -25.02 -23.54
CA LEU A 196 3.76 -24.69 -22.33
C LEU A 196 3.06 -25.92 -21.74
N LEU A 197 2.40 -26.73 -22.57
CA LEU A 197 1.72 -27.96 -22.15
C LEU A 197 2.71 -29.02 -21.67
N GLU A 198 3.85 -29.20 -22.33
CA GLU A 198 4.93 -30.11 -21.90
C GLU A 198 5.47 -29.71 -20.51
N ARG A 199 5.73 -28.43 -20.27
CA ARG A 199 6.17 -27.92 -18.96
C ARG A 199 5.09 -28.13 -17.89
N CYS A 200 3.84 -27.76 -18.16
CA CYS A 200 2.73 -27.96 -17.24
C CYS A 200 2.50 -29.46 -16.93
N CYS A 201 2.64 -30.32 -17.94
CA CYS A 201 2.51 -31.77 -17.80
C CYS A 201 3.65 -32.37 -16.99
N ALA A 202 4.89 -31.92 -17.18
CA ALA A 202 6.03 -32.37 -16.37
C ALA A 202 5.81 -32.05 -14.89
N MET A 203 5.32 -30.85 -14.57
CA MET A 203 4.97 -30.46 -13.20
C MET A 203 3.81 -31.29 -12.63
N SER A 204 2.78 -31.53 -13.45
CA SER A 204 1.61 -32.34 -13.07
C SER A 204 1.95 -33.84 -12.92
N SER A 205 2.94 -34.35 -13.65
CA SER A 205 3.39 -35.75 -13.56
C SER A 205 4.17 -36.03 -12.28
N VAL A 206 5.04 -35.10 -11.85
CA VAL A 206 5.72 -35.18 -10.55
C VAL A 206 4.70 -35.23 -9.41
N TYR A 207 3.59 -34.49 -9.56
CA TYR A 207 2.47 -34.47 -8.64
C TYR A 207 1.74 -35.84 -8.54
N ILE A 208 1.56 -36.56 -9.65
CA ILE A 208 0.92 -37.90 -9.66
C ILE A 208 1.87 -38.99 -9.13
N GLU A 209 3.14 -38.95 -9.52
CA GLU A 209 4.12 -40.01 -9.22
C GLU A 209 4.57 -40.06 -7.75
N GLN A 210 4.62 -38.92 -7.02
CA GLN A 210 5.26 -38.87 -5.70
C GLN A 210 4.31 -38.98 -4.49
N TYR A 211 3.01 -38.69 -4.60
CA TYR A 211 2.20 -38.46 -3.39
C TYR A 211 0.81 -39.10 -3.30
N GLY A 212 0.24 -39.71 -4.34
CA GLY A 212 -1.07 -40.37 -4.23
C GLY A 212 -2.16 -39.51 -3.55
N GLY A 213 -2.04 -38.17 -3.61
CA GLY A 213 -2.83 -37.23 -2.83
C GLY A 213 -2.27 -35.79 -2.83
N LEU A 214 -3.18 -34.82 -2.89
CA LEU A 214 -3.01 -33.37 -3.18
C LEU A 214 -2.03 -32.54 -2.29
N TYR A 215 -1.33 -33.11 -1.31
CA TYR A 215 -0.82 -32.32 -0.17
C TYR A 215 0.64 -31.84 -0.22
N ASN A 216 1.36 -31.93 -1.35
CA ASN A 216 2.75 -31.42 -1.44
C ASN A 216 3.09 -30.71 -2.78
N VAL A 217 2.17 -29.89 -3.29
CA VAL A 217 2.32 -29.04 -4.49
C VAL A 217 3.26 -27.85 -4.27
N LEU A 218 3.55 -27.51 -3.01
CA LEU A 218 4.21 -26.26 -2.65
C LEU A 218 5.58 -26.08 -3.33
N THR A 219 6.43 -27.11 -3.45
CA THR A 219 7.83 -26.85 -3.86
C THR A 219 8.03 -26.47 -5.33
N SER A 220 7.28 -27.03 -6.29
CA SER A 220 7.46 -26.71 -7.71
C SER A 220 6.68 -25.47 -8.14
N GLU A 221 5.50 -25.27 -7.56
CA GLU A 221 4.70 -24.06 -7.73
C GLU A 221 5.40 -22.83 -7.10
N GLU A 222 5.92 -22.94 -5.88
CA GLU A 222 6.67 -21.86 -5.21
C GLU A 222 7.95 -21.51 -5.96
N MET A 223 8.63 -22.49 -6.59
CA MET A 223 9.82 -22.22 -7.40
C MET A 223 9.49 -21.39 -8.64
N LEU A 224 8.47 -21.77 -9.41
CA LEU A 224 8.09 -21.05 -10.62
C LEU A 224 7.52 -19.66 -10.31
N GLU A 225 6.73 -19.55 -9.23
CA GLU A 225 6.24 -18.25 -8.74
C GLU A 225 7.39 -17.37 -8.25
N SER A 226 8.41 -17.95 -7.61
CA SER A 226 9.63 -17.23 -7.20
C SER A 226 10.44 -16.74 -8.40
N ASP A 227 10.60 -17.55 -9.44
CA ASP A 227 11.36 -17.17 -10.64
C ASP A 227 10.64 -16.03 -11.40
N ALA A 228 9.33 -16.17 -11.62
CA ALA A 228 8.52 -15.11 -12.25
C ALA A 228 8.48 -13.82 -11.40
N ALA A 229 8.43 -13.95 -10.07
CA ALA A 229 8.50 -12.82 -9.15
C ALA A 229 9.88 -12.14 -9.20
N ALA A 230 10.96 -12.90 -9.32
CA ALA A 230 12.32 -12.37 -9.39
C ALA A 230 12.55 -11.57 -10.68
N GLU A 231 12.17 -12.10 -11.84
CA GLU A 231 12.28 -11.37 -13.11
C GLU A 231 11.45 -10.10 -13.13
N ARG A 232 10.25 -10.17 -12.56
CA ARG A 232 9.39 -9.00 -12.34
C ARG A 232 10.08 -7.97 -11.45
N GLU A 233 10.66 -8.40 -10.34
CA GLU A 233 11.34 -7.49 -9.43
C GLU A 233 12.56 -6.83 -10.10
N ASP A 234 13.30 -7.56 -10.93
CA ASP A 234 14.39 -6.99 -11.73
C ASP A 234 13.88 -5.87 -12.67
N ARG A 235 12.75 -6.07 -13.34
CA ARG A 235 12.11 -5.03 -14.18
C ARG A 235 11.66 -3.84 -13.35
N ARG A 236 11.09 -4.07 -12.17
CA ARG A 236 10.63 -3.00 -11.27
C ARG A 236 11.80 -2.23 -10.67
N GLU A 237 12.88 -2.90 -10.26
CA GLU A 237 14.09 -2.26 -9.75
C GLU A 237 14.71 -1.35 -10.82
N GLN A 238 14.74 -1.81 -12.08
CA GLN A 238 15.17 -0.99 -13.21
C GLN A 238 14.29 0.27 -13.38
N ALA A 239 12.98 0.18 -13.17
CA ALA A 239 12.06 1.33 -13.16
C ALA A 239 12.17 2.20 -11.89
N GLY A 240 13.09 1.91 -10.97
CA GLY A 240 13.36 2.67 -9.76
C GLY A 240 12.52 2.26 -8.54
N PHE A 241 11.78 1.15 -8.63
CA PHE A 241 11.11 0.56 -7.47
C PHE A 241 12.12 -0.14 -6.55
N VAL A 242 11.67 -0.42 -5.33
CA VAL A 242 12.46 -1.15 -4.33
C VAL A 242 11.66 -2.37 -3.89
N ALA A 243 12.28 -3.55 -3.98
CA ALA A 243 11.70 -4.81 -3.54
C ALA A 243 11.21 -4.74 -2.08
N PRO A 244 10.05 -5.31 -1.74
CA PRO A 244 9.56 -5.34 -0.36
C PRO A 244 10.57 -5.92 0.62
N SER A 245 11.21 -7.04 0.28
CA SER A 245 12.23 -7.70 1.09
C SER A 245 13.47 -6.83 1.32
N ALA A 246 13.93 -6.11 0.28
CA ALA A 246 15.04 -5.16 0.37
C ALA A 246 14.67 -3.94 1.23
N ALA A 247 13.46 -3.41 1.07
CA ALA A 247 12.96 -2.29 1.86
C ALA A 247 12.83 -2.66 3.35
N VAL A 248 12.26 -3.82 3.67
CA VAL A 248 12.19 -4.34 5.05
C VAL A 248 13.57 -4.56 5.64
N SER A 249 14.51 -5.10 4.85
CA SER A 249 15.89 -5.31 5.28
C SER A 249 16.60 -3.98 5.57
N PHE A 250 16.42 -2.96 4.73
CA PHE A 250 16.94 -1.61 4.94
C PHE A 250 16.38 -0.97 6.22
N LEU A 251 15.05 -1.00 6.40
CA LEU A 251 14.39 -0.46 7.59
C LEU A 251 14.77 -1.24 8.87
N GLY A 252 14.97 -2.56 8.73
CA GLY A 252 15.46 -3.44 9.79
C GLY A 252 16.89 -3.11 10.20
N LEU A 253 17.78 -2.91 9.22
CA LEU A 253 19.17 -2.52 9.45
C LEU A 253 19.24 -1.20 10.22
N ALA A 254 18.46 -0.20 9.83
CA ALA A 254 18.39 1.07 10.55
C ALA A 254 17.87 0.94 12.01
N ARG A 255 17.10 -0.10 12.34
CA ARG A 255 16.63 -0.37 13.72
C ARG A 255 17.70 -1.05 14.57
N VAL A 256 18.45 -2.00 14.01
CA VAL A 256 19.41 -2.83 14.78
C VAL A 256 20.79 -2.18 14.90
N THR A 257 21.20 -1.34 13.93
CA THR A 257 22.49 -0.67 13.99
C THR A 257 22.49 0.42 15.06
N PRO A 258 23.51 0.48 15.94
CA PRO A 258 23.66 1.55 16.91
C PRO A 258 23.70 2.94 16.25
N LEU A 259 23.06 3.93 16.87
CA LEU A 259 22.95 5.28 16.32
C LEU A 259 24.32 5.90 16.04
N GLU A 260 25.30 5.71 16.93
CA GLU A 260 26.65 6.23 16.78
C GLU A 260 27.36 5.68 15.54
N GLU A 261 27.13 4.41 15.22
CA GLU A 261 27.69 3.75 14.03
C GLU A 261 27.03 4.29 12.75
N LEU A 262 25.70 4.47 12.77
CA LEU A 262 24.97 5.09 11.66
C LEU A 262 25.47 6.52 11.37
N LEU A 263 25.72 7.32 12.42
CA LEU A 263 26.22 8.69 12.27
C LEU A 263 27.67 8.74 11.75
N GLN A 264 28.49 7.74 12.06
CA GLN A 264 29.88 7.63 11.61
C GLN A 264 30.03 7.04 10.20
N SER A 265 29.01 6.34 9.70
CA SER A 265 29.00 5.75 8.36
C SER A 265 29.32 6.82 7.29
N ARG A 266 30.10 6.46 6.26
CA ARG A 266 30.45 7.37 5.14
C ARG A 266 30.00 6.86 3.78
N THR A 267 29.51 5.64 3.72
CA THR A 267 29.10 4.95 2.50
C THR A 267 27.70 4.42 2.67
N TYR A 268 26.94 4.38 1.58
CA TYR A 268 25.68 3.66 1.52
C TYR A 268 25.89 2.18 1.86
N ASP A 269 24.84 1.55 2.39
CA ASP A 269 24.80 0.10 2.56
C ASP A 269 24.85 -0.63 1.21
N ALA A 270 25.07 -1.94 1.25
CA ALA A 270 25.23 -2.74 0.03
C ALA A 270 23.97 -2.73 -0.85
N ALA A 271 22.77 -2.76 -0.26
CA ALA A 271 21.51 -2.80 -0.98
C ALA A 271 21.22 -1.44 -1.67
N THR A 272 21.37 -0.33 -0.94
CA THR A 272 21.25 1.03 -1.52
C THR A 272 22.24 1.25 -2.67
N ARG A 273 23.48 0.74 -2.57
CA ARG A 273 24.46 0.81 -3.67
C ARG A 273 24.10 -0.05 -4.86
N ALA A 274 23.47 -1.20 -4.66
CA ALA A 274 23.02 -2.05 -5.76
C ALA A 274 21.90 -1.33 -6.52
N HIS A 275 20.91 -0.81 -5.79
CA HIS A 275 19.79 -0.07 -6.35
C HIS A 275 20.24 1.15 -7.18
N PHE A 276 21.09 2.03 -6.63
CA PHE A 276 21.58 3.19 -7.39
C PHE A 276 22.43 2.80 -8.61
N ARG A 277 23.08 1.64 -8.60
CA ARG A 277 23.78 1.13 -9.79
C ARG A 277 22.81 0.64 -10.85
N ALA A 278 21.76 -0.09 -10.45
CA ALA A 278 20.70 -0.55 -11.36
C ALA A 278 19.99 0.64 -12.03
N VAL A 279 19.59 1.65 -11.25
CA VAL A 279 18.93 2.86 -11.76
C VAL A 279 19.86 3.69 -12.66
N ALA A 280 21.15 3.81 -12.31
CA ALA A 280 22.12 4.56 -13.12
C ALA A 280 22.51 3.85 -14.43
N ALA A 281 22.34 2.53 -14.52
CA ALA A 281 22.59 1.75 -15.73
C ALA A 281 21.54 2.03 -16.83
N GLN A 282 20.42 2.69 -16.50
CA GLN A 282 19.42 3.07 -17.49
C GLN A 282 19.79 4.36 -18.24
N PRO A 283 19.58 4.39 -19.57
CA PRO A 283 19.46 5.65 -20.29
C PRO A 283 18.17 6.35 -19.85
N ARG A 284 18.31 7.50 -19.18
CA ARG A 284 17.22 8.36 -18.69
C ARG A 284 16.09 8.50 -19.74
N PRO A 285 14.83 8.14 -19.42
CA PRO A 285 13.71 8.14 -20.39
C PRO A 285 13.27 9.54 -20.86
N ALA A 286 13.87 10.62 -20.35
CA ALA A 286 13.72 11.97 -20.93
C ALA A 286 14.09 11.99 -22.42
N ALA A 287 14.96 11.08 -22.88
CA ALA A 287 15.28 10.93 -24.29
C ALA A 287 14.15 10.28 -25.12
N ALA A 288 13.25 9.49 -24.52
CA ALA A 288 12.11 8.89 -25.23
C ALA A 288 11.01 9.93 -25.47
N ALA A 289 10.59 10.68 -24.43
CA ALA A 289 9.63 11.79 -24.58
C ALA A 289 10.14 12.91 -25.50
N SER A 290 11.46 13.15 -25.53
CA SER A 290 12.08 14.08 -26.48
C SER A 290 12.14 13.52 -27.91
N ARG A 291 12.17 12.19 -28.08
CA ARG A 291 12.11 11.51 -29.37
C ARG A 291 10.69 11.49 -29.95
N TRP A 292 9.67 11.51 -29.10
CA TRP A 292 8.26 11.76 -29.48
C TRP A 292 8.02 13.15 -30.08
N LEU A 293 8.74 14.17 -29.60
CA LEU A 293 8.65 15.55 -30.11
C LEU A 293 9.50 15.78 -31.38
N ALA A 294 10.57 15.02 -31.57
CA ALA A 294 11.53 15.25 -32.65
C ALA A 294 11.19 14.54 -33.98
N THR A 295 10.24 13.60 -34.00
CA THR A 295 9.92 12.79 -35.21
C THR A 295 8.85 13.39 -36.12
N ARG A 296 8.40 14.64 -35.91
CA ARG A 296 7.43 15.31 -36.79
C ARG A 296 7.95 16.62 -37.35
N ASP A 297 8.63 16.53 -38.49
CA ASP A 297 8.58 17.61 -39.48
C ASP A 297 7.13 17.73 -40.01
N GLY A 298 6.45 18.85 -39.70
CA GLY A 298 5.33 19.38 -40.49
C GLY A 298 3.90 19.32 -39.93
N LYS A 299 3.57 18.54 -38.87
CA LYS A 299 2.21 18.46 -38.28
C LYS A 299 2.16 18.67 -36.75
N ALA A 300 3.09 19.44 -36.20
CA ALA A 300 3.34 19.54 -34.75
C ALA A 300 2.23 20.24 -33.93
N ALA A 301 1.49 21.20 -34.51
CA ALA A 301 0.55 22.02 -33.73
C ALA A 301 -0.73 21.29 -33.31
N ALA A 302 -1.38 20.56 -34.23
CA ALA A 302 -2.62 19.84 -33.95
C ALA A 302 -2.40 18.62 -33.03
N SER A 303 -1.27 17.93 -33.19
CA SER A 303 -0.89 16.79 -32.33
C SER A 303 -0.58 17.22 -30.90
N ALA A 304 0.07 18.38 -30.72
CA ALA A 304 0.36 18.92 -29.39
C ALA A 304 -0.90 19.37 -28.64
N GLU A 305 -1.92 19.86 -29.36
CA GLU A 305 -3.21 20.25 -28.78
C GLU A 305 -4.05 19.04 -28.37
N SER A 306 -4.09 17.98 -29.20
CA SER A 306 -4.72 16.70 -28.83
C SER A 306 -4.07 16.04 -27.61
N VAL A 307 -2.73 16.03 -27.55
CA VAL A 307 -2.00 15.51 -26.37
C VAL A 307 -2.31 16.34 -25.12
N ARG A 308 -2.38 17.68 -25.22
CA ARG A 308 -2.74 18.53 -24.08
C ARG A 308 -4.17 18.29 -23.60
N SER A 309 -5.13 18.24 -24.53
CA SER A 309 -6.53 17.90 -24.26
C SER A 309 -6.64 16.55 -23.55
N PHE A 310 -5.95 15.52 -24.05
CA PHE A 310 -5.92 14.19 -23.44
C PHE A 310 -5.33 14.19 -22.03
N LEU A 311 -4.18 14.87 -21.82
CA LEU A 311 -3.58 15.01 -20.50
C LEU A 311 -4.47 15.83 -19.54
N GLU A 312 -5.24 16.80 -20.04
CA GLU A 312 -6.23 17.54 -19.26
C GLU A 312 -7.39 16.64 -18.84
N VAL A 313 -7.91 15.78 -19.73
CA VAL A 313 -8.94 14.78 -19.37
C VAL A 313 -8.43 13.83 -18.28
N LEU A 314 -7.19 13.36 -18.38
CA LEU A 314 -6.57 12.50 -17.36
C LEU A 314 -6.34 13.24 -16.02
N ARG A 315 -6.07 14.54 -16.05
CA ARG A 315 -5.98 15.37 -14.83
C ARG A 315 -7.35 15.67 -14.22
N GLU A 316 -8.36 15.93 -15.03
CA GLU A 316 -9.75 16.11 -14.57
C GLU A 316 -10.29 14.86 -13.85
N ALA A 317 -9.77 13.68 -14.22
CA ALA A 317 -10.09 12.40 -13.61
C ALA A 317 -9.21 12.02 -12.40
N ASP A 318 -8.31 12.92 -11.93
CA ASP A 318 -7.33 12.65 -10.86
C ASP A 318 -6.37 11.46 -11.16
N ILE A 319 -6.21 11.05 -12.41
CA ILE A 319 -5.32 9.95 -12.83
C ILE A 319 -3.87 10.43 -12.88
N LEU A 320 -3.67 11.63 -13.42
CA LEU A 320 -2.42 12.37 -13.34
C LEU A 320 -2.49 13.37 -12.18
N PRO A 321 -1.37 13.60 -11.45
CA PRO A 321 -1.31 14.72 -10.53
C PRO A 321 -1.64 16.03 -11.28
N PRO A 322 -2.26 17.01 -10.60
CA PRO A 322 -2.56 18.31 -11.22
C PRO A 322 -1.27 18.85 -11.84
N ALA A 323 -1.37 19.52 -12.98
CA ALA A 323 -0.26 20.09 -13.73
C ALA A 323 0.55 21.05 -12.85
N ALA A 324 1.44 20.51 -12.05
CA ALA A 324 2.40 21.27 -11.29
C ALA A 324 3.56 21.52 -12.25
N GLU A 325 3.71 22.78 -12.63
CA GLU A 325 5.04 23.40 -12.75
C GLU A 325 5.95 22.86 -11.63
N PRO A 326 7.29 22.82 -11.80
CA PRO A 326 8.22 22.23 -10.83
C PRO A 326 8.16 22.98 -9.49
N ALA A 327 7.13 22.69 -8.71
CA ALA A 327 6.68 23.37 -7.51
C ALA A 327 6.67 22.37 -6.36
N LEU A 328 7.51 21.34 -6.45
CA LEU A 328 7.86 20.51 -5.29
C LEU A 328 8.57 21.34 -4.21
N LEU A 329 9.17 22.50 -4.57
CA LEU A 329 9.94 23.33 -3.62
C LEU A 329 9.86 24.87 -3.80
N THR A 330 9.10 25.43 -4.76
CA THR A 330 9.25 26.85 -5.16
C THR A 330 8.00 27.74 -5.11
N ALA A 331 6.80 27.28 -4.75
CA ALA A 331 5.62 28.15 -4.67
C ALA A 331 4.83 28.05 -3.35
N GLY A 332 5.23 28.84 -2.36
CA GLY A 332 4.42 30.01 -2.00
C GLY A 332 3.04 29.84 -1.36
N GLU A 333 2.83 28.91 -0.44
CA GLU A 333 2.05 29.23 0.77
C GLU A 333 2.90 28.86 1.96
N LYS A 334 3.01 29.76 2.94
CA LYS A 334 3.81 29.63 4.17
C LYS A 334 3.42 28.35 4.94
N HIS A 335 3.93 27.21 4.51
CA HIS A 335 3.72 25.92 5.15
C HIS A 335 4.62 25.90 6.40
N GLY A 336 3.93 25.98 7.55
CA GLY A 336 4.41 26.19 8.91
C GLY A 336 5.88 25.92 9.20
N ASP A 337 6.56 26.95 9.72
CA ASP A 337 7.89 26.90 10.38
C ASP A 337 8.84 25.86 9.77
N ASP A 338 9.50 26.28 8.68
CA ASP A 338 10.35 25.47 7.80
C ASP A 338 11.17 24.39 8.53
N LEU A 339 10.84 23.12 8.26
CA LEU A 339 11.71 22.00 8.61
C LEU A 339 13.14 22.29 8.11
N LEU A 340 14.14 21.96 8.93
CA LEU A 340 15.55 22.20 8.62
C LEU A 340 15.95 21.47 7.34
N PHE A 341 15.45 20.26 7.14
CA PHE A 341 15.74 19.48 5.93
C PHE A 341 15.21 20.14 4.66
N ALA A 342 13.96 20.63 4.66
CA ALA A 342 13.39 21.33 3.52
C ALA A 342 14.15 22.65 3.22
N SER A 343 14.60 23.35 4.27
CA SER A 343 15.47 24.52 4.11
C SER A 343 16.83 24.15 3.52
N ALA A 344 17.44 23.06 3.99
CA ALA A 344 18.73 22.59 3.48
C ALA A 344 18.66 22.20 2.00
N ILE A 345 17.59 21.53 1.57
CA ILE A 345 17.38 21.19 0.16
C ILE A 345 17.24 22.45 -0.71
N ARG A 346 16.54 23.50 -0.24
CA ARG A 346 16.46 24.78 -0.96
C ARG A 346 17.82 25.46 -1.09
N GLU A 347 18.65 25.41 -0.05
CA GLU A 347 20.01 25.94 -0.09
C GLU A 347 20.91 25.18 -1.07
N VAL A 348 20.80 23.85 -1.11
CA VAL A 348 21.53 23.03 -2.08
C VAL A 348 21.06 23.34 -3.51
N MET A 349 19.74 23.45 -3.74
CA MET A 349 19.17 23.82 -5.04
C MET A 349 19.72 25.16 -5.56
N ALA A 350 19.95 26.13 -4.68
CA ALA A 350 20.48 27.43 -5.04
C ALA A 350 21.99 27.44 -5.35
N ARG A 351 22.74 26.44 -4.85
CA ARG A 351 24.21 26.42 -4.88
C ARG A 351 24.79 25.37 -5.83
N ASP A 352 24.18 24.20 -5.90
CA ASP A 352 24.70 23.03 -6.61
C ASP A 352 23.56 22.17 -7.18
N ALA A 353 23.40 22.22 -8.51
CA ALA A 353 22.36 21.48 -9.22
C ALA A 353 22.61 19.96 -9.25
N GLU A 354 23.87 19.52 -9.23
CA GLU A 354 24.21 18.10 -9.28
C GLU A 354 23.97 17.45 -7.91
N LEU A 355 24.41 18.11 -6.84
CA LEU A 355 24.12 17.68 -5.47
C LEU A 355 22.61 17.70 -5.20
N TYR A 356 21.88 18.70 -5.68
CA TYR A 356 20.42 18.75 -5.57
C TYR A 356 19.75 17.55 -6.27
N ALA A 357 20.15 17.23 -7.51
CA ALA A 357 19.62 16.09 -8.24
C ALA A 357 19.91 14.76 -7.50
N LYS A 358 21.11 14.62 -6.93
CA LYS A 358 21.48 13.45 -6.13
C LYS A 358 20.63 13.31 -4.86
N ARG A 359 20.39 14.41 -4.13
CA ARG A 359 19.54 14.41 -2.92
C ARG A 359 18.06 14.11 -3.24
N LEU A 360 17.57 14.57 -4.39
CA LEU A 360 16.22 14.24 -4.86
C LEU A 360 16.08 12.75 -5.24
N MET A 361 17.11 12.18 -5.87
CA MET A 361 17.17 10.75 -6.16
C MET A 361 17.16 9.91 -4.88
N GLU A 362 17.95 10.29 -3.87
CA GLU A 362 17.95 9.63 -2.56
C GLU A 362 16.58 9.73 -1.87
N LEU A 363 15.92 10.90 -1.93
CA LEU A 363 14.58 11.06 -1.38
C LEU A 363 13.55 10.18 -2.09
N SER A 364 13.63 10.06 -3.42
CA SER A 364 12.77 9.17 -4.20
C SER A 364 12.94 7.70 -3.78
N TYR A 365 14.19 7.27 -3.58
CA TYR A 365 14.50 5.93 -3.07
C TYR A 365 13.87 5.69 -1.69
N LEU A 366 14.03 6.63 -0.76
CA LEU A 366 13.45 6.53 0.59
C LEU A 366 11.92 6.48 0.60
N VAL A 367 11.28 7.21 -0.31
CA VAL A 367 9.82 7.15 -0.50
C VAL A 367 9.40 5.76 -0.96
N ASN A 368 10.11 5.18 -1.93
CA ASN A 368 9.84 3.82 -2.41
C ASN A 368 10.10 2.77 -1.32
N VAL A 369 11.14 2.93 -0.51
CA VAL A 369 11.39 2.09 0.67
C VAL A 369 10.20 2.12 1.65
N LEU A 370 9.66 3.31 1.95
CA LEU A 370 8.50 3.43 2.85
C LEU A 370 7.23 2.80 2.26
N ILE A 371 6.99 2.97 0.96
CA ILE A 371 5.83 2.38 0.28
C ILE A 371 5.94 0.85 0.27
N SER A 372 7.10 0.30 -0.09
CA SER A 372 7.28 -1.15 -0.24
C SER A 372 7.44 -1.88 1.10
N GLY A 373 8.10 -1.26 2.07
CA GLY A 373 8.58 -1.95 3.28
C GLY A 373 7.92 -1.58 4.60
N CYS A 374 7.02 -0.58 4.64
CA CYS A 374 6.46 -0.09 5.89
C CYS A 374 4.93 -0.02 5.87
N SER A 375 4.31 -0.42 6.99
CA SER A 375 2.89 -0.22 7.24
C SER A 375 2.60 1.10 7.97
N HIS A 376 1.56 1.80 7.53
CA HIS A 376 1.03 2.99 8.18
C HIS A 376 -0.46 2.82 8.41
N GLU A 377 -0.90 2.96 9.65
CA GLU A 377 -2.27 2.71 10.08
C GLU A 377 -2.81 1.30 9.77
N GLY A 378 -1.93 0.33 9.53
CA GLY A 378 -2.28 -1.03 9.09
C GLY A 378 -2.51 -1.18 7.58
N ARG A 379 -2.14 -0.18 6.78
CA ARG A 379 -2.19 -0.19 5.30
C ARG A 379 -0.83 0.23 4.71
N VAL A 380 -0.69 0.12 3.39
CA VAL A 380 0.44 0.68 2.65
C VAL A 380 0.40 2.22 2.71
N PHE A 381 1.58 2.86 2.70
CA PHE A 381 1.68 4.31 2.56
C PHE A 381 1.09 4.80 1.23
N ARG A 382 0.37 5.93 1.27
CA ARG A 382 0.06 6.66 0.03
C ARG A 382 1.30 7.46 -0.40
N PRO A 383 1.51 7.70 -1.72
CA PRO A 383 2.71 8.40 -2.19
C PRO A 383 2.99 9.73 -1.49
N PHE A 384 1.99 10.61 -1.36
CA PHE A 384 2.14 11.89 -0.65
C PHE A 384 2.44 11.73 0.85
N GLU A 385 1.88 10.70 1.49
CA GLU A 385 2.16 10.40 2.90
C GLU A 385 3.59 9.90 3.08
N ALA A 386 4.08 9.05 2.18
CA ALA A 386 5.46 8.56 2.18
C ALA A 386 6.46 9.70 1.96
N VAL A 387 6.17 10.66 1.08
CA VAL A 387 7.01 11.86 0.89
C VAL A 387 7.09 12.69 2.17
N GLU A 388 5.94 13.00 2.78
CA GLU A 388 5.89 13.77 4.03
C GLU A 388 6.64 13.03 5.16
N ALA A 389 6.44 11.72 5.28
CA ALA A 389 7.09 10.85 6.25
C ALA A 389 8.61 10.78 6.04
N ALA A 390 9.08 10.61 4.80
CA ALA A 390 10.50 10.60 4.47
C ALA A 390 11.16 11.92 4.85
N ILE A 391 10.55 13.06 4.49
CA ILE A 391 11.05 14.40 4.85
C ILE A 391 11.12 14.57 6.37
N CYS A 392 10.07 14.18 7.10
CA CYS A 392 10.04 14.28 8.56
C CYS A 392 11.12 13.40 9.21
N THR A 393 11.32 12.18 8.70
CA THR A 393 12.33 11.25 9.20
C THR A 393 13.75 11.78 8.91
N CYS A 394 14.01 12.27 7.70
CA CYS A 394 15.28 12.92 7.38
C CYS A 394 15.52 14.16 8.26
N ASN A 395 14.48 14.94 8.57
CA ASN A 395 14.62 16.09 9.46
C ASN A 395 15.04 15.68 10.88
N LEU A 396 14.48 14.61 11.43
CA LEU A 396 14.90 14.06 12.74
C LEU A 396 16.37 13.67 12.75
N GLY A 397 16.84 12.95 11.74
CA GLY A 397 18.25 12.58 11.64
C GLY A 397 19.17 13.77 11.40
N LEU A 398 18.73 14.76 10.62
CA LEU A 398 19.47 16.01 10.43
C LEU A 398 19.61 16.80 11.74
N GLU A 399 18.53 16.94 12.52
CA GLU A 399 18.59 17.56 13.86
C GLU A 399 19.59 16.83 14.76
N ARG A 400 19.64 15.49 14.69
CA ARG A 400 20.57 14.69 15.47
C ARG A 400 22.03 14.88 15.01
N LEU A 401 22.29 14.94 13.70
CA LEU A 401 23.61 15.21 13.14
C LEU A 401 24.12 16.61 13.50
N LEU A 402 23.23 17.60 13.50
CA LEU A 402 23.53 18.95 13.97
C LEU A 402 23.72 19.00 15.51
N GLY A 403 23.13 18.05 16.24
CA GLY A 403 23.29 17.86 17.68
C GLY A 403 22.82 19.05 18.52
N ALA A 404 23.47 19.29 19.67
CA ALA A 404 23.18 20.42 20.56
C ALA A 404 23.46 21.82 19.94
N ARG A 405 23.99 21.89 18.71
CA ARG A 405 24.21 23.16 18.00
C ARG A 405 22.89 23.78 17.53
N ALA A 406 21.91 22.96 17.15
CA ALA A 406 20.57 23.43 16.76
C ALA A 406 19.76 23.99 17.97
N GLY A 407 20.03 23.50 19.18
CA GLY A 407 19.32 23.92 20.40
C GLY A 407 19.70 25.30 20.95
N ARG A 408 20.78 25.94 20.45
CA ARG A 408 21.23 27.26 20.91
C ARG A 408 21.17 28.36 19.84
N ARG A 409 21.12 28.02 18.55
CA ARG A 409 21.00 28.97 17.43
C ARG A 409 20.44 28.25 16.20
N LYS A 410 19.58 28.92 15.42
CA LYS A 410 19.14 28.40 14.11
C LYS A 410 20.38 28.22 13.23
N PRO A 411 20.61 27.04 12.61
CA PRO A 411 21.78 26.82 11.77
C PRO A 411 21.79 27.82 10.61
N SER A 412 22.97 28.32 10.28
CA SER A 412 23.17 29.22 9.16
C SER A 412 22.96 28.49 7.82
N PRO A 413 22.60 29.22 6.74
CA PRO A 413 22.46 28.64 5.41
C PRO A 413 23.71 27.87 4.94
N ASP A 414 24.91 28.36 5.30
CA ASP A 414 26.18 27.73 4.94
C ASP A 414 26.43 26.43 5.71
N GLU A 415 26.03 26.36 6.98
CA GLU A 415 26.08 25.12 7.77
C GLU A 415 25.14 24.05 7.20
N LEU A 416 23.94 24.44 6.77
CA LEU A 416 23.00 23.52 6.13
C LEU A 416 23.55 22.97 4.82
N ALA A 417 24.14 23.82 3.98
CA ALA A 417 24.79 23.39 2.74
C ALA A 417 25.99 22.45 3.02
N SER A 418 26.84 22.77 4.00
CA SER A 418 28.00 21.92 4.37
C SER A 418 27.56 20.53 4.82
N VAL A 419 26.55 20.44 5.69
CA VAL A 419 26.04 19.15 6.18
C VAL A 419 25.42 18.34 5.04
N MET A 420 24.73 18.97 4.09
CA MET A 420 24.18 18.29 2.92
C MET A 420 25.27 17.82 1.94
N THR A 421 26.47 18.41 1.96
CA THR A 421 27.63 17.92 1.19
C THR A 421 28.30 16.75 1.89
N GLU A 422 28.46 16.83 3.21
CA GLU A 422 29.14 15.82 4.03
C GLU A 422 28.31 14.56 4.27
N HIS A 423 26.99 14.71 4.38
CA HIS A 423 26.05 13.64 4.72
C HIS A 423 24.95 13.51 3.66
N ASP A 424 24.59 12.27 3.36
CA ASP A 424 23.50 11.92 2.46
C ASP A 424 22.14 11.81 3.14
N ALA A 425 21.06 11.93 2.35
CA ALA A 425 19.70 11.86 2.87
C ALA A 425 19.34 10.47 3.39
N VAL A 426 19.97 9.42 2.86
CA VAL A 426 19.79 8.02 3.29
C VAL A 426 20.24 7.86 4.75
N LYS A 427 21.43 8.37 5.09
CA LYS A 427 21.95 8.39 6.45
C LYS A 427 21.08 9.21 7.40
N MET A 428 20.64 10.39 6.96
CA MET A 428 19.71 11.22 7.74
C MET A 428 18.42 10.45 8.02
N PHE A 429 17.90 9.73 7.02
CA PHE A 429 16.73 8.89 7.20
C PHE A 429 16.99 7.73 8.17
N MET A 430 18.07 6.97 8.01
CA MET A 430 18.39 5.84 8.88
C MET A 430 18.54 6.27 10.35
N ALA A 431 19.20 7.40 10.59
CA ALA A 431 19.32 7.97 11.93
C ALA A 431 17.94 8.40 12.48
N GLY A 432 17.11 9.07 11.68
CA GLY A 432 15.76 9.44 12.09
C GLY A 432 14.85 8.23 12.36
N TRP A 433 14.97 7.19 11.54
CA TRP A 433 14.23 5.93 11.67
C TRP A 433 14.61 5.18 12.95
N ASN A 434 15.91 5.14 13.25
CA ASN A 434 16.43 4.58 14.50
C ASN A 434 15.83 5.30 15.72
N LEU A 435 15.77 6.64 15.70
CA LEU A 435 15.17 7.44 16.76
C LEU A 435 13.66 7.17 16.92
N LEU A 436 12.91 7.10 15.83
CA LEU A 436 11.48 6.75 15.88
C LEU A 436 11.25 5.37 16.50
N HIS A 437 12.12 4.40 16.21
CA HIS A 437 12.01 3.07 16.78
C HIS A 437 12.37 3.04 18.28
N HIS A 438 13.56 3.50 18.64
CA HIS A 438 14.10 3.37 19.99
C HIS A 438 13.54 4.39 20.97
N GLU A 439 13.38 5.65 20.55
CA GLU A 439 12.95 6.73 21.46
C GLU A 439 11.43 6.96 21.49
N VAL A 440 10.69 6.42 20.52
CA VAL A 440 9.22 6.55 20.46
C VAL A 440 8.53 5.20 20.58
N ALA A 441 8.71 4.28 19.63
CA ALA A 441 7.93 3.04 19.57
C ALA A 441 8.22 2.10 20.76
N LEU A 442 9.49 1.82 21.07
CA LEU A 442 9.86 0.98 22.22
C LEU A 442 9.49 1.63 23.56
N VAL A 443 9.71 2.95 23.69
CA VAL A 443 9.33 3.69 24.90
C VAL A 443 7.81 3.68 25.12
N ALA A 444 7.02 3.82 24.05
CA ALA A 444 5.57 3.71 24.11
C ALA A 444 5.10 2.30 24.45
N ALA A 445 5.77 1.26 23.92
CA ALA A 445 5.47 -0.13 24.23
C ALA A 445 5.72 -0.45 25.70
N ASP A 446 6.85 0.02 26.25
CA ASP A 446 7.16 -0.11 27.67
C ASP A 446 6.18 0.67 28.57
N ALA A 447 5.78 1.88 28.14
CA ALA A 447 4.78 2.65 28.86
C ALA A 447 3.41 1.96 28.85
N LEU A 448 3.01 1.35 27.72
CA LEU A 448 1.79 0.56 27.63
C LEU A 448 1.86 -0.66 28.56
N ARG A 449 2.98 -1.41 28.55
CA ARG A 449 3.19 -2.57 29.42
C ARG A 449 3.02 -2.21 30.90
N ARG A 450 3.61 -1.09 31.36
CA ARG A 450 3.43 -0.57 32.73
C ARG A 450 1.99 -0.17 33.03
N THR A 451 1.30 0.44 32.06
CA THR A 451 -0.09 0.85 32.20
C THR A 451 -1.01 -0.37 32.33
N LEU A 452 -0.83 -1.38 31.47
CA LEU A 452 -1.58 -2.63 31.51
C LEU A 452 -1.35 -3.39 32.82
N ALA A 453 -0.12 -3.45 33.33
CA ALA A 453 0.18 -4.06 34.63
C ALA A 453 -0.54 -3.35 35.79
N THR A 454 -0.63 -2.02 35.74
CA THR A 454 -1.33 -1.23 36.76
C THR A 454 -2.85 -1.45 36.71
N VAL A 455 -3.42 -1.50 35.51
CA VAL A 455 -4.86 -1.75 35.30
C VAL A 455 -5.23 -3.18 35.68
N ALA A 456 -4.37 -4.16 35.38
CA ALA A 456 -4.55 -5.56 35.78
C ALA A 456 -4.52 -5.76 37.30
N ALA A 457 -3.78 -4.92 38.04
CA ALA A 457 -3.69 -4.97 39.50
C ALA A 457 -4.92 -4.38 40.23
N SER A 458 -5.76 -3.60 39.55
CA SER A 458 -7.03 -3.07 40.09
C SER A 458 -8.25 -3.51 39.26
N PRO A 459 -8.48 -4.82 39.05
CA PRO A 459 -9.53 -5.27 38.17
C PRO A 459 -10.89 -5.21 38.88
N SER A 460 -11.92 -4.72 38.19
CA SER A 460 -13.32 -4.94 38.60
C SER A 460 -13.85 -6.31 38.17
N ASP A 461 -13.16 -7.00 37.25
CA ASP A 461 -13.55 -8.30 36.66
C ASP A 461 -12.32 -9.19 36.42
N ALA A 462 -12.37 -10.44 36.93
CA ALA A 462 -11.30 -11.43 36.81
C ALA A 462 -11.08 -11.91 35.36
N GLN A 463 -12.12 -11.90 34.52
CA GLN A 463 -11.99 -12.27 33.12
C GLN A 463 -11.28 -11.17 32.31
N ALA A 464 -11.62 -9.90 32.59
CA ALA A 464 -10.93 -8.75 32.01
C ALA A 464 -9.43 -8.73 32.39
N ALA A 465 -9.10 -9.06 33.65
CA ALA A 465 -7.71 -9.16 34.12
C ALA A 465 -6.89 -10.18 33.29
N ARG A 466 -7.42 -11.38 33.07
CA ARG A 466 -6.75 -12.42 32.26
C ARG A 466 -6.53 -11.99 30.80
N VAL A 467 -7.48 -11.26 30.21
CA VAL A 467 -7.32 -10.73 28.84
C VAL A 467 -6.21 -9.69 28.80
N ILE A 468 -6.16 -8.79 29.78
CA ILE A 468 -5.12 -7.75 29.89
C ILE A 468 -3.74 -8.40 30.09
N GLU A 469 -3.62 -9.38 30.98
CA GLU A 469 -2.37 -10.12 31.22
C GLU A 469 -1.88 -10.82 29.95
N ARG A 470 -2.77 -11.46 29.19
CA ARG A 470 -2.40 -12.11 27.91
C ARG A 470 -1.92 -11.09 26.88
N VAL A 471 -2.57 -9.93 26.78
CA VAL A 471 -2.14 -8.85 25.87
C VAL A 471 -0.80 -8.26 26.32
N ALA A 472 -0.59 -8.08 27.62
CA ALA A 472 0.68 -7.61 28.18
C ALA A 472 1.83 -8.60 27.96
N ALA A 473 1.58 -9.91 28.10
CA ALA A 473 2.56 -10.96 27.82
C ALA A 473 2.94 -11.01 26.33
N GLY A 474 1.94 -10.94 25.43
CA GLY A 474 2.19 -10.87 23.99
C GLY A 474 2.92 -9.59 23.58
N LEU A 475 2.63 -8.45 24.23
CA LEU A 475 3.38 -7.21 24.04
C LEU A 475 4.83 -7.34 24.53
N GLY A 476 5.07 -8.07 25.62
CA GLY A 476 6.43 -8.38 26.09
C GLY A 476 7.25 -9.13 25.04
N ALA A 477 6.69 -10.23 24.50
CA ALA A 477 7.34 -10.99 23.43
C ALA A 477 7.61 -10.12 22.18
N ASP A 478 6.66 -9.28 21.78
CA ASP A 478 6.85 -8.37 20.64
C ASP A 478 7.93 -7.29 20.91
N ILE A 479 8.08 -6.83 22.16
CA ILE A 479 9.15 -5.90 22.55
C ILE A 479 10.51 -6.61 22.48
N ASP A 480 10.59 -7.85 22.98
CA ASP A 480 11.82 -8.65 22.98
C ASP A 480 12.28 -8.98 21.54
N GLU A 481 11.34 -9.17 20.61
CA GLU A 481 11.62 -9.30 19.18
C GLU A 481 11.91 -7.97 18.46
N GLY A 482 11.79 -6.82 19.14
CA GLY A 482 11.95 -5.49 18.55
C GLY A 482 10.84 -5.11 17.57
N LYS A 483 9.66 -5.73 17.67
CA LYS A 483 8.52 -5.53 16.75
C LYS A 483 7.23 -5.12 17.48
N PRO A 484 7.24 -4.01 18.25
CA PRO A 484 6.10 -3.59 19.08
C PRO A 484 4.80 -3.32 18.30
N TRP A 485 4.87 -3.05 16.99
CA TRP A 485 3.70 -2.77 16.16
C TRP A 485 2.78 -3.97 15.92
N ARG A 486 3.27 -5.20 16.10
CA ARG A 486 2.45 -6.42 16.05
C ARG A 486 1.36 -6.44 17.13
N ALA A 487 1.58 -5.75 18.24
CA ALA A 487 0.60 -5.63 19.31
C ALA A 487 -0.56 -4.69 18.99
N ARG A 488 -0.46 -3.86 17.94
CA ARG A 488 -1.47 -2.84 17.59
C ARG A 488 -2.87 -3.42 17.39
N GLY A 489 -2.99 -4.56 16.69
CA GLY A 489 -4.27 -5.24 16.47
C GLY A 489 -4.89 -5.85 17.73
N ARG A 490 -4.10 -6.04 18.80
CA ARG A 490 -4.57 -6.56 20.09
C ARG A 490 -5.10 -5.46 21.02
N LEU A 491 -4.85 -4.18 20.72
CA LEU A 491 -5.29 -3.05 21.53
C LEU A 491 -6.82 -2.93 21.62
N ASP A 492 -7.55 -3.37 20.60
CA ASP A 492 -9.03 -3.37 20.62
C ASP A 492 -9.60 -4.23 21.76
N ARG A 493 -8.88 -5.29 22.15
CA ARG A 493 -9.29 -6.19 23.24
C ARG A 493 -9.19 -5.56 24.62
N VAL A 494 -8.36 -4.52 24.78
CA VAL A 494 -8.13 -3.81 26.06
C VAL A 494 -8.67 -2.39 26.05
N LYS A 495 -9.37 -1.99 24.98
CA LYS A 495 -9.90 -0.64 24.77
C LYS A 495 -10.80 -0.15 25.91
N GLN A 496 -11.67 -1.02 26.43
CA GLN A 496 -12.57 -0.68 27.55
C GLN A 496 -11.81 -0.37 28.85
N ALA A 497 -10.68 -1.03 29.09
CA ALA A 497 -9.90 -0.85 30.31
C ALA A 497 -8.93 0.36 30.21
N LEU A 498 -8.43 0.64 29.01
CA LEU A 498 -7.47 1.72 28.76
C LEU A 498 -8.15 3.09 28.56
N GLY A 499 -9.38 3.10 28.00
CA GLY A 499 -10.08 4.30 27.57
C GLY A 499 -9.77 4.70 26.13
N ASP A 500 -10.74 5.32 25.44
CA ASP A 500 -10.67 5.64 24.01
C ASP A 500 -9.47 6.54 23.64
N GLU A 501 -9.19 7.55 24.48
CA GLU A 501 -8.10 8.50 24.26
C GLU A 501 -6.74 7.80 24.39
N ALA A 502 -6.55 7.01 25.44
CA ALA A 502 -5.34 6.23 25.67
C ALA A 502 -5.09 5.23 24.53
N THR A 503 -6.14 4.49 24.13
CA THR A 503 -6.04 3.52 23.04
C THR A 503 -5.68 4.20 21.73
N SER A 504 -6.22 5.38 21.44
CA SER A 504 -5.85 6.15 20.25
C SER A 504 -4.38 6.62 20.29
N VAL A 505 -3.89 7.06 21.45
CA VAL A 505 -2.49 7.48 21.62
C VAL A 505 -1.54 6.31 21.40
N PHE A 506 -1.76 5.19 22.09
CA PHE A 506 -0.90 4.01 21.94
C PHE A 506 -1.02 3.40 20.55
N ARG A 507 -2.19 3.44 19.90
CA ARG A 507 -2.33 2.99 18.51
C ARG A 507 -1.45 3.81 17.57
N ALA A 508 -1.41 5.13 17.72
CA ALA A 508 -0.58 6.02 16.90
C ALA A 508 0.92 5.83 17.13
N LEU A 509 1.34 5.57 18.38
CA LEU A 509 2.76 5.42 18.75
C LEU A 509 3.32 4.00 18.52
N LEU A 510 2.46 2.98 18.58
CA LEU A 510 2.79 1.58 18.29
C LEU A 510 2.52 1.22 16.83
N ASP A 511 2.35 2.20 15.96
CA ASP A 511 2.34 1.92 14.53
C ASP A 511 3.77 1.62 14.05
N GLU A 512 3.92 0.94 12.92
CA GLU A 512 5.25 0.64 12.40
C GLU A 512 6.00 1.92 12.02
N TYR A 513 5.26 2.93 11.52
CA TYR A 513 5.68 4.33 11.49
C TYR A 513 4.92 5.14 12.57
N PRO A 514 5.55 5.50 13.71
CA PRO A 514 4.91 6.26 14.77
C PRO A 514 4.43 7.65 14.32
N THR A 515 3.21 8.03 14.69
CA THR A 515 2.61 9.33 14.35
C THR A 515 2.32 10.18 15.57
N LEU A 516 2.18 11.50 15.37
CA LEU A 516 1.91 12.44 16.44
C LEU A 516 0.49 12.23 17.02
N PRO A 517 0.36 11.88 18.31
CA PRO A 517 -0.94 11.71 18.92
C PRO A 517 -1.72 13.03 18.96
N ARG A 518 -3.05 12.95 18.80
CA ARG A 518 -3.92 14.13 18.86
C ARG A 518 -3.80 14.80 20.24
N GLY A 519 -3.20 15.99 20.29
CA GLY A 519 -3.07 16.79 21.52
C GLY A 519 -1.64 17.07 21.97
N VAL A 520 -0.65 16.33 21.45
CA VAL A 520 0.79 16.60 21.65
C VAL A 520 1.24 17.65 20.62
N GLY A 521 1.99 18.67 21.05
CA GLY A 521 2.45 19.77 20.18
C GLY A 521 1.63 21.07 20.24
N ALA A 522 0.80 21.29 21.27
CA ALA A 522 0.07 22.56 21.45
C ALA A 522 0.97 23.80 21.69
N GLY A 523 2.29 23.63 21.82
CA GLY A 523 3.27 24.70 22.03
C GLY A 523 3.62 25.53 20.79
N ALA A 524 3.31 25.05 19.58
CA ALA A 524 3.43 25.83 18.36
C ALA A 524 2.10 25.70 17.59
N ARG A 525 1.15 26.61 17.83
CA ARG A 525 0.10 26.85 16.84
C ARG A 525 0.79 27.45 15.61
N PRO A 526 0.93 26.74 14.48
CA PRO A 526 1.35 27.40 13.26
C PRO A 526 0.21 28.35 12.93
N ARG A 527 0.48 29.65 12.88
CA ARG A 527 -0.50 30.61 12.37
C ARG A 527 -0.73 30.29 10.89
N GLY A 528 -1.75 29.47 10.61
CA GLY A 528 -2.30 29.25 9.26
C GLY A 528 -1.97 27.94 8.53
N GLY A 529 -1.28 26.96 9.12
CA GLY A 529 -0.85 25.74 8.40
C GLY A 529 -1.39 24.43 8.96
N ARG A 530 -1.71 23.48 8.07
CA ARG A 530 -2.14 22.09 8.37
C ARG A 530 -1.22 21.44 9.41
N ARG A 531 -1.76 20.74 10.42
CA ARG A 531 -0.96 20.04 11.43
C ARG A 531 -0.12 18.94 10.76
N LEU A 532 1.19 18.92 11.00
CA LEU A 532 2.06 17.80 10.64
C LEU A 532 1.52 16.52 11.28
N ARG A 533 1.37 15.47 10.47
CA ARG A 533 0.85 14.16 10.93
C ARG A 533 1.96 13.29 11.53
N PHE A 534 3.18 13.48 11.05
CA PHE A 534 4.36 12.69 11.41
C PHE A 534 5.24 13.42 12.42
N ILE A 535 5.98 12.64 13.21
CA ILE A 535 6.99 13.16 14.13
C ILE A 535 8.17 13.64 13.29
N SER A 536 8.58 14.89 13.49
CA SER A 536 9.57 15.56 12.66
C SER A 536 10.72 16.20 13.46
N THR A 537 10.55 16.45 14.77
CA THR A 537 11.59 17.10 15.59
C THR A 537 11.89 16.36 16.90
N ALA A 538 13.11 16.49 17.41
CA ALA A 538 13.53 15.91 18.69
C ALA A 538 12.73 16.48 19.87
N ALA A 539 12.27 17.74 19.78
CA ALA A 539 11.39 18.34 20.78
C ALA A 539 10.03 17.60 20.88
N GLN A 540 9.47 17.17 19.76
CA GLN A 540 8.24 16.38 19.75
C GLN A 540 8.46 15.00 20.39
N ILE A 541 9.62 14.36 20.17
CA ILE A 541 9.97 13.10 20.84
C ILE A 541 10.02 13.31 22.37
N GLN A 542 10.66 14.38 22.83
CA GLN A 542 10.71 14.72 24.25
C GLN A 542 9.33 14.97 24.85
N ASP A 543 8.44 15.68 24.13
CA ASP A 543 7.06 15.91 24.54
C ASP A 543 6.26 14.60 24.65
N ILE A 544 6.44 13.67 23.70
CA ILE A 544 5.81 12.34 23.72
C ILE A 544 6.32 11.55 24.93
N GLN A 545 7.63 11.51 25.17
CA GLN A 545 8.20 10.82 26.32
C GLN A 545 7.73 11.43 27.65
N ALA A 546 7.60 12.76 27.72
CA ALA A 546 7.04 13.44 28.87
C ALA A 546 5.56 13.09 29.09
N LEU A 547 4.77 12.97 28.02
CA LEU A 547 3.39 12.49 28.08
C LEU A 547 3.32 11.06 28.63
N LEU A 548 4.14 10.14 28.09
CA LEU A 548 4.17 8.72 28.48
C LEU A 548 4.65 8.49 29.91
N LYS A 549 5.42 9.42 30.48
CA LYS A 549 5.88 9.37 31.88
C LYS A 549 4.86 9.89 32.89
N ARG A 550 3.81 10.60 32.46
CA ARG A 550 2.78 11.12 33.39
C ARG A 550 1.88 9.98 33.87
N PRO A 551 1.84 9.68 35.18
CA PRO A 551 1.06 8.56 35.72
C PRO A 551 -0.46 8.81 35.75
N GLU A 552 -0.94 10.00 35.38
CA GLU A 552 -2.36 10.35 35.41
C GLU A 552 -2.79 11.04 34.11
N GLY A 553 -3.65 10.39 33.32
CA GLY A 553 -4.26 11.07 32.19
C GLY A 553 -5.04 10.23 31.17
N ALA A 554 -4.94 8.91 31.17
CA ALA A 554 -5.51 8.11 30.09
C ALA A 554 -6.81 7.34 30.44
N GLY A 555 -7.09 7.04 31.72
CA GLY A 555 -8.24 6.19 32.09
C GLY A 555 -9.16 6.68 33.23
N ALA A 556 -8.69 7.48 34.19
CA ALA A 556 -9.42 7.65 35.46
C ALA A 556 -10.31 8.91 35.58
N LYS A 557 -10.12 9.95 34.76
CA LYS A 557 -10.91 11.20 34.87
C LYS A 557 -12.15 11.26 33.96
N ALA A 558 -12.28 10.39 32.96
CA ALA A 558 -13.47 10.34 32.10
C ALA A 558 -14.66 9.61 32.78
N ALA A 559 -14.39 8.59 33.59
CA ALA A 559 -15.45 7.83 34.29
C ALA A 559 -16.18 8.62 35.40
N LYS A 560 -15.62 9.74 35.88
CA LYS A 560 -16.25 10.59 36.91
C LYS A 560 -17.14 11.71 36.35
N ARG A 561 -17.27 11.85 35.03
CA ARG A 561 -18.14 12.88 34.41
C ARG A 561 -19.41 12.34 33.75
N SER A 562 -19.67 11.03 33.84
CA SER A 562 -20.87 10.38 33.29
C SER A 562 -21.72 9.67 34.36
N ALA A 563 -22.05 10.37 35.44
CA ALA A 563 -23.12 9.96 36.36
C ALA A 563 -24.04 11.16 36.61
N PRO A 564 -25.38 11.03 36.48
CA PRO A 564 -26.31 12.12 36.78
C PRO A 564 -26.36 12.33 38.29
N ALA A 565 -26.24 13.58 38.72
CA ALA A 565 -26.40 13.95 40.12
C ALA A 565 -27.90 13.89 40.50
N ASP A 566 -28.35 12.72 40.96
CA ASP A 566 -29.60 12.58 41.68
C ASP A 566 -29.42 13.10 43.12
N ALA A 567 -30.19 14.14 43.44
CA ALA A 567 -30.27 14.75 44.77
C ALA A 567 -31.07 13.85 45.73
N PRO A 568 -30.68 13.70 47.02
CA PRO A 568 -31.46 12.92 47.97
C PRO A 568 -32.56 13.77 48.63
N ALA A 569 -33.77 13.24 48.64
CA ALA A 569 -34.91 13.73 49.42
C ALA A 569 -35.07 12.92 50.72
N LYS A 570 -35.21 13.63 51.87
CA LYS A 570 -35.96 13.32 53.12
C LYS A 570 -35.45 14.25 54.24
N ALA A 571 -36.21 14.86 55.14
CA ALA A 571 -37.62 14.73 55.49
C ALA A 571 -38.13 15.94 56.30
N ALA A 572 -39.42 16.24 56.10
CA ALA A 572 -40.46 16.76 57.00
C ALA A 572 -40.12 17.52 58.31
N LYS A 573 -40.73 18.71 58.46
CA LYS A 573 -41.44 19.11 59.69
C LYS A 573 -42.63 20.02 59.37
N ARG A 574 -43.80 19.64 59.89
CA ARG A 574 -45.12 20.28 59.80
C ARG A 574 -45.20 21.52 60.71
N SER A 575 -45.88 22.57 60.26
CA SER A 575 -46.99 23.25 60.96
C SER A 575 -47.51 24.44 60.14
N ALA A 576 -48.84 24.49 59.99
CA ALA A 576 -49.63 25.62 59.49
C ALA A 576 -50.24 26.37 60.72
N PRO A 577 -51.11 27.41 60.63
CA PRO A 577 -51.72 28.02 59.43
C PRO A 577 -51.88 29.58 59.46
N ALA A 578 -52.57 30.09 58.42
CA ALA A 578 -53.35 31.34 58.31
C ALA A 578 -52.60 32.69 58.21
N ASP A 579 -52.72 33.42 57.09
CA ASP A 579 -53.79 34.41 56.86
C ASP A 579 -53.67 35.09 55.47
N ALA A 580 -54.81 35.42 54.87
CA ALA A 580 -54.95 36.23 53.66
C ALA A 580 -54.92 37.74 54.02
N PRO A 581 -54.76 38.70 53.07
CA PRO A 581 -55.90 39.13 52.24
C PRO A 581 -55.61 39.73 50.84
N ALA A 582 -56.61 39.56 49.96
CA ALA A 582 -57.25 40.51 49.02
C ALA A 582 -56.45 41.54 48.18
N LYS A 583 -56.67 41.54 46.85
CA LYS A 583 -57.19 42.67 46.01
C LYS A 583 -57.39 42.27 44.51
N PRO A 584 -58.13 43.03 43.66
CA PRO A 584 -59.31 42.48 42.98
C PRO A 584 -59.47 42.72 41.44
N ARG A 585 -60.41 41.94 40.87
CA ARG A 585 -61.45 42.25 39.85
C ARG A 585 -61.14 42.83 38.43
N ARG A 586 -61.56 42.00 37.45
CA ARG A 586 -62.46 42.24 36.28
C ARG A 586 -62.04 43.19 35.15
N LYS A 587 -62.05 42.67 33.90
CA LYS A 587 -63.09 42.93 32.86
C LYS A 587 -62.95 42.00 31.64
N ARG A 588 -64.11 41.66 31.05
CA ARG A 588 -64.40 40.75 29.92
C ARG A 588 -63.94 41.28 28.54
N PRO A 589 -63.84 40.41 27.51
CA PRO A 589 -63.61 40.79 26.12
C PRO A 589 -64.94 40.98 25.34
N PRO A 590 -64.91 41.56 24.12
CA PRO A 590 -65.95 41.33 23.13
C PRO A 590 -65.45 40.49 21.94
N ALA A 591 -66.38 39.68 21.42
CA ALA A 591 -66.28 38.94 20.18
C ALA A 591 -66.46 39.86 18.96
N GLY A 592 -65.93 39.47 17.80
CA GLY A 592 -66.21 40.16 16.54
C GLY A 592 -65.51 39.53 15.33
N SER A 593 -66.29 38.79 14.57
CA SER A 593 -66.08 38.24 13.21
C SER A 593 -65.26 39.11 12.24
N GLY A 594 -64.48 38.48 11.36
CA GLY A 594 -63.88 39.19 10.22
C GLY A 594 -63.06 38.33 9.25
N ARG A 595 -63.77 37.59 8.39
CA ARG A 595 -63.32 36.98 7.12
C ARG A 595 -62.42 37.93 6.28
N LYS A 596 -61.26 37.45 5.80
CA LYS A 596 -60.84 37.37 4.37
C LYS A 596 -59.31 37.43 4.18
N LYS A 597 -58.85 36.45 3.38
CA LYS A 597 -57.61 36.31 2.61
C LYS A 597 -56.31 36.11 3.36
#